data_AF-A0A8H3AYW7-F1
#
_entry.id   AF-A0A8H3AYW7-F1
#
_cell.length_a   1.000
_cell.length_b   1.000
_cell.length_c   1.000
_cell.angle_alpha   90.00
_cell.angle_beta   90.00
_cell.angle_gamma   90.00
#
_symmetry.space_group_name_H-M   'P 1'
#
loop_
_entity.id
_entity.type
_entity.pdbx_description
1 polymer ?
#
loop_
_entity_poly.entity_id
_entity_poly.type
_entity_poly.pdbx_seq_one_letter_code
_entity_poly.pdbx_strand_id
1 'polypeptide(L)'
;ASRRACNPFYPNAIDTSAFTHILFAYGALARDGTVTVASEDQQLLRDVAALKSNDTSLRVFLAVGGWGLGADPANMVAISTSASARTKLGTSGVAICQSYGLDGIDIEWAPGISATQWKNVVQGASSGLKAANFNLSMSTPHSFWSSSGVNTVAADLSKAVDFMSLISHDISGTVLEYPNSLSKMSSAVMAIHKLGFPRSQIMMGIPFYGRWGSTSLKRG
;
A
#
# COMPACT_ATOMS: atom_id res chain seq x y z
N ALA A 1 -16.01 0.67 4.46
CA ALA A 1 -16.87 1.75 3.89
C ALA A 1 -18.35 1.37 3.84
N SER A 2 -18.68 0.11 3.54
CA SER A 2 -20.05 -0.44 3.49
C SER A 2 -20.81 -0.46 4.81
N ARG A 3 -20.12 -0.30 5.95
CA ARG A 3 -20.71 -0.31 7.31
C ARG A 3 -20.91 1.07 7.93
N ARG A 4 -20.69 2.14 7.16
CA ARG A 4 -20.92 3.51 7.66
C ARG A 4 -22.43 3.71 7.88
N ALA A 5 -22.79 4.41 8.95
CA ALA A 5 -24.20 4.75 9.23
C ALA A 5 -24.81 5.67 8.15
N CYS A 6 -23.99 6.56 7.57
CA CYS A 6 -24.39 7.46 6.50
C CYS A 6 -23.55 7.21 5.25
N ASN A 7 -24.19 7.27 4.07
CA ASN A 7 -23.59 7.04 2.76
C ASN A 7 -22.69 5.78 2.72
N PRO A 8 -23.24 4.58 3.01
CA PRO A 8 -22.49 3.35 2.87
C PRO A 8 -22.06 3.18 1.40
N PHE A 9 -20.82 2.74 1.22
CA PHE A 9 -20.26 2.49 -0.11
C PHE A 9 -20.02 0.99 -0.28
N TYR A 10 -20.70 0.40 -1.25
CA TYR A 10 -20.67 -1.04 -1.54
C TYR A 10 -19.87 -1.32 -2.82
N PRO A 11 -19.33 -2.54 -2.99
CA PRO A 11 -18.50 -2.89 -4.15
C PRO A 11 -19.19 -2.65 -5.50
N ASN A 12 -20.49 -2.92 -5.59
CA ASN A 12 -21.27 -2.72 -6.82
C ASN A 12 -21.44 -1.25 -7.23
N ALA A 13 -21.09 -0.29 -6.39
CA ALA A 13 -21.06 1.13 -6.72
C ALA A 13 -19.75 1.57 -7.39
N ILE A 14 -18.76 0.68 -7.49
CA ILE A 14 -17.48 0.97 -8.16
C ILE A 14 -17.70 0.86 -9.68
N ASP A 15 -17.46 1.95 -10.40
CA ASP A 15 -17.40 1.95 -11.86
C ASP A 15 -16.08 1.31 -12.32
N THR A 16 -16.14 0.06 -12.76
CA THR A 16 -14.96 -0.69 -13.20
C THR A 16 -14.34 -0.15 -14.48
N SER A 17 -15.07 0.68 -15.26
CA SER A 17 -14.49 1.32 -16.46
C SER A 17 -13.57 2.50 -16.13
N ALA A 18 -13.69 3.06 -14.92
CA ALA A 18 -12.88 4.19 -14.46
C ALA A 18 -11.56 3.79 -13.78
N PHE A 19 -11.42 2.52 -13.37
CA PHE A 19 -10.29 2.03 -12.60
C PHE A 19 -9.68 0.77 -13.20
N THR A 20 -8.36 0.71 -13.29
CA THR A 20 -7.64 -0.50 -13.75
C THR A 20 -7.21 -1.39 -12.58
N HIS A 21 -7.06 -0.82 -11.39
CA HIS A 21 -6.60 -1.51 -10.19
C HIS A 21 -7.45 -1.09 -8.99
N ILE A 22 -7.84 -2.05 -8.14
CA ILE A 22 -8.49 -1.81 -6.85
C ILE A 22 -7.60 -2.42 -5.75
N LEU A 23 -7.20 -1.59 -4.79
CA LEU A 23 -6.51 -2.05 -3.58
C LEU A 23 -7.54 -2.12 -2.44
N PHE A 24 -7.91 -3.33 -2.04
CA PHE A 24 -8.78 -3.55 -0.90
C PHE A 24 -8.00 -3.32 0.39
N ALA A 25 -8.42 -2.32 1.15
CA ALA A 25 -7.78 -1.88 2.38
C ALA A 25 -8.70 -2.21 3.59
N TYR A 26 -8.30 -3.02 4.58
CA TYR A 26 -7.01 -3.68 4.74
C TYR A 26 -7.15 -5.14 5.19
N GLY A 27 -6.14 -5.95 4.83
CA GLY A 27 -5.80 -7.19 5.52
C GLY A 27 -4.81 -6.93 6.65
N ALA A 28 -4.56 -7.96 7.46
CA ALA A 28 -3.60 -7.92 8.56
C ALA A 28 -2.34 -8.73 8.26
N LEU A 29 -1.25 -8.35 8.94
CA LEU A 29 0.04 -9.02 8.84
C LEU A 29 0.56 -9.40 10.23
N ALA A 30 0.74 -10.71 10.46
CA ALA A 30 1.23 -11.24 11.73
C ALA A 30 2.75 -11.26 11.81
N ARG A 31 3.31 -11.34 13.03
CA ARG A 31 4.77 -11.35 13.30
C ARG A 31 5.53 -12.44 12.55
N ASP A 32 4.88 -13.56 12.27
CA ASP A 32 5.47 -14.71 11.57
C ASP A 32 5.33 -14.62 10.05
N GLY A 33 4.82 -13.52 9.51
CA GLY A 33 4.58 -13.32 8.09
C GLY A 33 3.22 -13.80 7.59
N THR A 34 2.32 -14.29 8.46
CA THR A 34 0.98 -14.70 8.00
C THR A 34 0.14 -13.48 7.59
N VAL A 35 -0.38 -13.49 6.36
CA VAL A 35 -1.39 -12.55 5.86
C VAL A 35 -2.79 -13.08 6.15
N THR A 36 -3.66 -12.23 6.69
CA THR A 36 -5.06 -12.58 6.98
C THR A 36 -6.04 -11.48 6.58
N VAL A 37 -7.31 -11.85 6.48
CA VAL A 37 -8.44 -10.93 6.29
C VAL A 37 -9.44 -11.19 7.41
N ALA A 38 -9.88 -10.13 8.09
CA ALA A 38 -10.86 -10.22 9.17
C ALA A 38 -12.13 -10.91 8.67
N SER A 39 -12.71 -11.81 9.47
CA SER A 39 -13.85 -12.66 9.07
C SER A 39 -15.01 -11.85 8.49
N GLU A 40 -15.27 -10.70 9.09
CA GLU A 40 -16.31 -9.76 8.72
C GLU A 40 -16.06 -9.05 7.36
N ASP A 41 -14.81 -8.98 6.89
CA ASP A 41 -14.43 -8.36 5.62
C ASP A 41 -14.24 -9.37 4.48
N GLN A 42 -14.20 -10.67 4.78
CA GLN A 42 -13.97 -11.71 3.78
C GLN A 42 -15.01 -11.71 2.66
N GLN A 43 -16.29 -11.52 2.99
CA GLN A 43 -17.33 -11.44 1.96
C GLN A 43 -17.19 -10.19 1.12
N LEU A 44 -16.88 -9.04 1.74
CA LEU A 44 -16.68 -7.79 1.03
C LEU A 44 -15.49 -7.88 0.05
N LEU A 45 -14.41 -8.55 0.44
CA LEU A 45 -13.27 -8.80 -0.43
C LEU A 45 -13.64 -9.70 -1.62
N ARG A 46 -14.43 -10.76 -1.39
CA ARG A 46 -14.97 -11.60 -2.47
C ARG A 46 -15.83 -10.81 -3.44
N ASP A 47 -16.70 -9.94 -2.93
CA ASP A 47 -17.57 -9.10 -3.75
C ASP A 47 -16.76 -8.11 -4.59
N VAL A 48 -15.68 -7.53 -4.05
CA VAL A 48 -14.76 -6.67 -4.82
C VAL A 48 -14.02 -7.47 -5.89
N ALA A 49 -13.51 -8.67 -5.57
CA ALA A 49 -12.86 -9.54 -6.55
C ALA A 49 -13.81 -9.96 -7.69
N ALA A 50 -15.10 -10.16 -7.37
CA ALA A 50 -16.13 -10.52 -8.34
C ALA A 50 -16.42 -9.42 -9.38
N LEU A 51 -16.05 -8.16 -9.12
CA LEU A 51 -16.16 -7.06 -10.09
C LEU A 51 -15.37 -7.32 -11.38
N LYS A 52 -14.35 -8.19 -11.33
CA LYS A 52 -13.61 -8.64 -12.51
C LYS A 52 -14.45 -9.39 -13.55
N SER A 53 -15.65 -9.84 -13.17
CA SER A 53 -16.62 -10.39 -14.13
C SER A 53 -17.22 -9.31 -15.05
N ASN A 54 -17.24 -8.05 -14.62
CA ASN A 54 -17.69 -6.91 -15.42
C ASN A 54 -16.58 -6.37 -16.33
N ASP A 55 -15.32 -6.48 -15.88
CA ASP A 55 -14.13 -6.10 -16.64
C ASP A 55 -12.98 -7.04 -16.32
N THR A 56 -12.61 -7.91 -17.26
CA THR A 56 -11.53 -8.89 -17.09
C THR A 56 -10.14 -8.27 -17.04
N SER A 57 -9.99 -6.99 -17.40
CA SER A 57 -8.73 -6.25 -17.30
C SER A 57 -8.48 -5.68 -15.90
N LEU A 58 -9.53 -5.56 -15.09
CA LEU A 58 -9.48 -5.07 -13.72
C LEU A 58 -8.61 -5.97 -12.85
N ARG A 59 -7.71 -5.35 -12.08
CA ARG A 59 -6.84 -6.06 -11.13
C ARG A 59 -7.21 -5.72 -9.70
N VAL A 60 -7.28 -6.74 -8.84
CA VAL A 60 -7.65 -6.56 -7.43
C VAL A 60 -6.53 -7.02 -6.52
N PHE A 61 -6.13 -6.17 -5.58
CA PHE A 61 -5.05 -6.41 -4.64
C PHE A 61 -5.58 -6.35 -3.21
N LEU A 62 -5.03 -7.16 -2.30
CA LEU A 62 -5.20 -6.93 -0.86
C LEU A 62 -4.07 -6.05 -0.35
N ALA A 63 -4.40 -4.86 0.15
CA ALA A 63 -3.45 -4.04 0.89
C ALA A 63 -3.31 -4.55 2.32
N VAL A 64 -2.08 -4.80 2.75
CA VAL A 64 -1.73 -5.24 4.10
C VAL A 64 -0.86 -4.20 4.78
N GLY A 65 -1.10 -4.02 6.07
CA GLY A 65 -0.49 -2.94 6.83
C GLY A 65 -1.50 -1.83 7.10
N GLY A 66 -1.20 -0.60 6.68
CA GLY A 66 -1.98 0.58 7.01
C GLY A 66 -1.51 1.23 8.32
N TRP A 67 -0.87 2.39 8.23
CA TRP A 67 -0.52 3.17 9.42
C TRP A 67 -1.79 3.54 10.21
N GLY A 68 -1.90 3.05 11.46
CA GLY A 68 -3.04 3.33 12.34
C GLY A 68 -4.30 2.49 12.10
N LEU A 69 -4.26 1.50 11.18
CA LEU A 69 -5.40 0.62 10.86
C LEU A 69 -5.09 -0.88 10.97
N GLY A 70 -3.98 -1.24 11.62
CA GLY A 70 -3.66 -2.63 11.95
C GLY A 70 -2.20 -3.05 11.72
N ALA A 71 -1.38 -2.23 11.07
CA ALA A 71 0.06 -2.49 10.99
C ALA A 71 0.74 -2.14 12.32
N ASP A 72 1.11 -3.15 13.10
CA ASP A 72 2.10 -2.98 14.16
C ASP A 72 3.50 -2.96 13.52
N PRO A 73 4.27 -1.86 13.60
CA PRO A 73 5.65 -1.83 13.13
C PRO A 73 6.51 -2.96 13.67
N ALA A 74 6.23 -3.46 14.88
CA ALA A 74 6.93 -4.59 15.46
C ALA A 74 6.74 -5.89 14.65
N ASN A 75 5.60 -6.06 13.97
CA ASN A 75 5.38 -7.21 13.07
C ASN A 75 6.27 -7.12 11.84
N MET A 76 6.34 -5.95 11.21
CA MET A 76 7.22 -5.72 10.06
C MET A 76 8.69 -5.91 10.43
N VAL A 77 9.10 -5.44 11.61
CA VAL A 77 10.45 -5.67 12.14
C VAL A 77 10.71 -7.16 12.37
N ALA A 78 9.79 -7.90 12.99
CA ALA A 78 9.92 -9.34 13.22
C ALA A 78 10.04 -10.14 11.92
N ILE A 79 9.25 -9.79 10.91
CA ILE A 79 9.34 -10.40 9.58
C ILE A 79 10.70 -10.08 8.95
N SER A 80 11.14 -8.82 9.01
CA SER A 80 12.38 -8.39 8.37
C SER A 80 13.63 -9.11 8.87
N THR A 81 13.65 -9.56 10.13
CA THR A 81 14.79 -10.23 10.77
C THR A 81 14.69 -11.76 10.73
N SER A 82 13.55 -12.33 10.33
CA SER A 82 13.33 -13.77 10.26
C SER A 82 13.19 -14.26 8.82
N ALA A 83 14.12 -15.11 8.36
CA ALA A 83 14.05 -15.69 7.03
C ALA A 83 12.79 -16.55 6.84
N SER A 84 12.40 -17.33 7.85
CA SER A 84 11.18 -18.14 7.80
C SER A 84 9.92 -17.28 7.72
N ALA A 85 9.89 -16.15 8.44
CA ALA A 85 8.77 -15.22 8.37
C ALA A 85 8.65 -14.54 7.00
N ARG A 86 9.78 -14.16 6.38
CA ARG A 86 9.77 -13.63 5.01
C ARG A 86 9.27 -14.64 3.98
N THR A 87 9.70 -15.89 4.09
CA THR A 87 9.18 -16.97 3.23
C THR A 87 7.68 -17.15 3.46
N LYS A 88 7.23 -17.15 4.72
CA LYS A 88 5.81 -17.28 5.07
C LYS A 88 4.96 -16.10 4.60
N LEU A 89 5.51 -14.89 4.57
CA LEU A 89 4.88 -13.73 3.94
C LEU A 89 4.58 -13.97 2.47
N GLY A 90 5.57 -14.39 1.70
CA GLY A 90 5.38 -14.74 0.30
C GLY A 90 4.33 -15.84 0.09
N THR A 91 4.44 -16.96 0.82
CA THR A 91 3.52 -18.09 0.64
C THR A 91 2.11 -17.83 1.15
N SER A 92 1.93 -17.11 2.26
CA SER A 92 0.60 -16.73 2.74
C SER A 92 -0.06 -15.67 1.86
N GLY A 93 0.71 -14.74 1.29
CA GLY A 93 0.23 -13.81 0.27
C GLY A 93 -0.32 -14.54 -0.96
N VAL A 94 0.40 -15.55 -1.46
CA VAL A 94 -0.08 -16.43 -2.55
C VAL A 94 -1.37 -17.14 -2.16
N ALA A 95 -1.43 -17.73 -0.96
CA ALA A 95 -2.63 -18.43 -0.49
C ALA A 95 -3.85 -17.50 -0.41
N ILE A 96 -3.67 -16.25 0.03
CA ILE A 96 -4.72 -15.22 0.03
C ILE A 96 -5.16 -14.89 -1.40
N CYS A 97 -4.21 -14.66 -2.32
CA CYS A 97 -4.56 -14.35 -3.70
C CYS A 97 -5.38 -15.48 -4.34
N GLN A 98 -4.98 -16.73 -4.13
CA GLN A 98 -5.70 -17.90 -4.63
C GLN A 98 -7.09 -18.03 -3.99
N SER A 99 -7.20 -17.85 -2.67
CA SER A 99 -8.45 -18.06 -1.92
C SER A 99 -9.55 -17.05 -2.28
N TYR A 100 -9.16 -15.82 -2.64
CA TYR A 100 -10.09 -14.73 -2.92
C TYR A 100 -10.11 -14.32 -4.40
N GLY A 101 -9.34 -14.99 -5.26
CA GLY A 101 -9.23 -14.66 -6.68
C GLY A 101 -8.63 -13.27 -6.91
N LEU A 102 -7.56 -12.91 -6.19
CA LEU A 102 -6.86 -11.63 -6.31
C LEU A 102 -5.69 -11.73 -7.30
N ASP A 103 -5.22 -10.59 -7.79
CA ASP A 103 -4.08 -10.46 -8.71
C ASP A 103 -2.76 -10.22 -7.97
N GLY A 104 -2.81 -9.79 -6.72
CA GLY A 104 -1.63 -9.56 -5.89
C GLY A 104 -1.94 -9.04 -4.49
N ILE A 105 -0.89 -8.63 -3.78
CA ILE A 105 -0.99 -7.88 -2.52
C ILE A 105 -0.23 -6.56 -2.63
N ASP A 106 -0.65 -5.58 -1.84
CA ASP A 106 0.08 -4.33 -1.61
C ASP A 106 0.62 -4.33 -0.18
N ILE A 107 1.90 -4.01 0.02
CA ILE A 107 2.46 -3.84 1.36
C ILE A 107 2.66 -2.36 1.63
N GLU A 108 1.95 -1.84 2.64
CA GLU A 108 2.13 -0.46 3.09
C GLU A 108 3.26 -0.37 4.12
N TRP A 109 4.20 0.55 3.87
CA TRP A 109 5.30 0.84 4.77
C TRP A 109 4.79 1.38 6.13
N ALA A 110 5.46 1.01 7.22
CA ALA A 110 5.10 1.44 8.58
C ALA A 110 6.26 2.18 9.29
N PRO A 111 5.98 3.22 10.10
CA PRO A 111 7.02 3.94 10.84
C PRO A 111 7.71 3.05 11.89
N GLY A 112 9.02 3.23 12.05
CA GLY A 112 9.82 2.45 13.01
C GLY A 112 10.57 1.26 12.41
N ILE A 113 10.40 0.99 11.11
CA ILE A 113 11.23 0.04 10.36
C ILE A 113 12.35 0.76 9.60
N SER A 114 13.56 0.21 9.62
CA SER A 114 14.69 0.75 8.82
C SER A 114 14.53 0.44 7.33
N ALA A 115 15.22 1.19 6.49
CA ALA A 115 15.26 0.97 5.04
C ALA A 115 15.67 -0.46 4.64
N THR A 116 16.70 -1.01 5.30
CA THR A 116 17.16 -2.40 5.05
C THR A 116 16.10 -3.41 5.46
N GLN A 117 15.45 -3.22 6.60
CA GLN A 117 14.38 -4.10 7.05
C GLN A 117 13.18 -4.04 6.12
N TRP A 118 12.79 -2.84 5.67
CA TRP A 118 11.74 -2.66 4.68
C TRP A 118 12.05 -3.39 3.38
N LYS A 119 13.25 -3.20 2.83
CA LYS A 119 13.72 -3.93 1.66
C LYS A 119 13.58 -5.44 1.85
N ASN A 120 14.00 -5.98 2.99
CA ASN A 120 13.93 -7.41 3.27
C ASN A 120 12.48 -7.91 3.24
N VAL A 121 11.54 -7.18 3.84
CA VAL A 121 10.10 -7.53 3.83
C VAL A 121 9.58 -7.58 2.40
N VAL A 122 9.80 -6.53 1.61
CA VAL A 122 9.32 -6.43 0.22
C VAL A 122 9.94 -7.52 -0.65
N GLN A 123 11.23 -7.81 -0.52
CA GLN A 123 11.90 -8.87 -1.28
C GLN A 123 11.40 -10.27 -0.88
N GLY A 124 11.09 -10.49 0.40
CA GLY A 124 10.50 -11.73 0.90
C GLY A 124 9.13 -12.01 0.28
N ALA A 125 8.25 -11.01 0.30
CA ALA A 125 6.95 -11.09 -0.36
C ALA A 125 7.07 -11.32 -1.87
N SER A 126 7.94 -10.54 -2.53
CA SER A 126 8.17 -10.59 -3.97
C SER A 126 8.61 -11.98 -4.43
N SER A 127 9.53 -12.60 -3.69
CA SER A 127 10.05 -13.93 -4.00
C SER A 127 8.95 -14.99 -4.03
N GLY A 128 8.00 -14.95 -3.09
CA GLY A 128 6.88 -15.90 -3.06
C GLY A 128 5.81 -15.61 -4.11
N LEU A 129 5.38 -14.35 -4.23
CA LEU A 129 4.29 -13.95 -5.14
C LEU A 129 4.69 -14.14 -6.59
N LYS A 130 5.88 -13.65 -7.00
CA LYS A 130 6.33 -13.74 -8.38
C LYS A 130 6.59 -15.18 -8.80
N ALA A 131 7.06 -16.05 -7.89
CA ALA A 131 7.22 -17.48 -8.17
C ALA A 131 5.88 -18.18 -8.48
N ALA A 132 4.76 -17.64 -8.00
CA ALA A 132 3.41 -18.12 -8.26
C ALA A 132 2.63 -17.25 -9.27
N ASN A 133 3.32 -16.37 -10.02
CA ASN A 133 2.73 -15.44 -10.99
C ASN A 133 1.68 -14.47 -10.41
N PHE A 134 1.82 -14.08 -9.14
CA PHE A 134 1.06 -12.99 -8.55
C PHE A 134 1.89 -11.71 -8.50
N ASN A 135 1.20 -10.57 -8.53
CA ASN A 135 1.82 -9.26 -8.45
C ASN A 135 2.09 -8.85 -7.00
N LEU A 136 3.07 -7.97 -6.84
CA LEU A 136 3.35 -7.25 -5.60
C LEU A 136 3.41 -5.76 -5.91
N SER A 137 2.59 -4.98 -5.19
CA SER A 137 2.80 -3.54 -5.09
C SER A 137 3.26 -3.14 -3.70
N MET A 138 3.70 -1.90 -3.57
CA MET A 138 3.95 -1.31 -2.27
C MET A 138 3.39 0.10 -2.18
N SER A 139 3.00 0.47 -0.96
CA SER A 139 2.59 1.83 -0.62
C SER A 139 3.58 2.45 0.34
N THR A 140 4.03 3.68 0.07
CA THR A 140 4.95 4.39 0.97
C THR A 140 4.65 5.89 0.91
N PRO A 141 4.45 6.59 2.04
CA PRO A 141 4.27 8.04 2.01
C PRO A 141 5.56 8.76 1.65
N HIS A 142 5.46 9.73 0.73
CA HIS A 142 6.60 10.46 0.19
C HIS A 142 7.49 11.05 1.30
N SER A 143 6.87 11.60 2.35
CA SER A 143 7.58 12.21 3.49
C SER A 143 8.56 11.26 4.18
N PHE A 144 8.33 9.94 4.15
CA PHE A 144 9.19 8.96 4.81
C PHE A 144 10.41 8.54 3.98
N TRP A 145 10.41 8.80 2.68
CA TRP A 145 11.47 8.33 1.80
C TRP A 145 12.86 8.79 2.23
N SER A 146 12.99 10.08 2.51
CA SER A 146 14.24 10.65 2.99
C SER A 146 14.42 10.45 4.50
N SER A 147 13.38 10.62 5.31
CA SER A 147 13.52 10.60 6.78
C SER A 147 13.82 9.20 7.34
N SER A 148 13.37 8.15 6.66
CA SER A 148 13.54 6.76 7.08
C SER A 148 14.63 6.02 6.30
N GLY A 149 15.33 6.73 5.40
CA GLY A 149 16.39 6.16 4.58
C GLY A 149 15.91 5.24 3.46
N VAL A 150 14.60 5.13 3.20
CA VAL A 150 14.03 4.25 2.15
C VAL A 150 14.58 4.62 0.77
N ASN A 151 14.93 5.89 0.57
CA ASN A 151 15.63 6.37 -0.62
C ASN A 151 16.94 5.62 -0.93
N THR A 152 17.63 5.08 0.09
CA THR A 152 18.90 4.34 -0.08
C THR A 152 18.72 2.93 -0.65
N VAL A 153 17.51 2.37 -0.60
CA VAL A 153 17.18 1.03 -1.10
C VAL A 153 16.22 1.06 -2.29
N ALA A 154 16.01 2.23 -2.90
CA ALA A 154 15.04 2.45 -3.96
C ALA A 154 15.21 1.49 -5.15
N ALA A 155 16.46 1.28 -5.61
CA ALA A 155 16.76 0.39 -6.72
C ALA A 155 16.42 -1.08 -6.41
N ASP A 156 16.57 -1.52 -5.16
CA ASP A 156 16.19 -2.87 -4.73
C ASP A 156 14.67 -3.03 -4.70
N LEU A 157 13.97 -2.01 -4.21
CA LEU A 157 12.51 -1.99 -4.14
C LEU A 157 11.88 -1.99 -5.55
N SER A 158 12.39 -1.17 -6.48
CA SER A 158 11.89 -1.10 -7.86
C SER A 158 12.00 -2.43 -8.61
N LYS A 159 13.02 -3.24 -8.33
CA LYS A 159 13.15 -4.60 -8.89
C LYS A 159 12.17 -5.58 -8.26
N ALA A 160 11.82 -5.37 -6.99
CA ALA A 160 10.99 -6.29 -6.23
C ALA A 160 9.49 -6.12 -6.53
N VAL A 161 9.01 -4.91 -6.79
CA VAL A 161 7.58 -4.63 -7.01
C VAL A 161 7.23 -4.48 -8.48
N ASP A 162 5.96 -4.70 -8.82
CA ASP A 162 5.41 -4.41 -10.15
C ASP A 162 5.15 -2.91 -10.29
N PHE A 163 4.57 -2.29 -9.27
CA PHE A 163 4.38 -0.86 -9.16
C PHE A 163 4.37 -0.40 -7.69
N MET A 164 4.43 0.91 -7.50
CA MET A 164 4.29 1.57 -6.20
C MET A 164 3.12 2.53 -6.24
N SER A 165 2.24 2.42 -5.23
CA SER A 165 1.24 3.44 -4.90
C SER A 165 1.88 4.50 -4.00
N LEU A 166 2.31 5.62 -4.58
CA LEU A 166 2.95 6.69 -3.81
C LEU A 166 1.88 7.51 -3.08
N ILE A 167 1.93 7.50 -1.75
CA ILE A 167 1.10 8.40 -0.93
C ILE A 167 1.76 9.79 -1.00
N SER A 168 1.40 10.55 -2.05
CA SER A 168 1.99 11.84 -2.43
C SER A 168 1.22 13.06 -1.94
N HIS A 169 0.22 12.87 -1.08
CA HIS A 169 -0.61 13.94 -0.52
C HIS A 169 -0.28 14.20 0.95
N ASP A 170 -0.92 15.21 1.54
CA ASP A 170 -0.67 15.72 2.89
C ASP A 170 0.80 16.14 3.11
N ILE A 171 1.43 16.69 2.07
CA ILE A 171 2.82 17.15 2.13
C ILE A 171 2.86 18.50 2.86
N SER A 172 3.47 18.50 4.05
CA SER A 172 3.64 19.69 4.88
C SER A 172 4.20 20.89 4.09
N GLY A 173 3.75 22.09 4.44
CA GLY A 173 4.15 23.35 3.82
C GLY A 173 3.93 24.54 4.73
N THR A 174 4.14 25.74 4.20
CA THR A 174 3.73 26.96 4.91
C THR A 174 2.19 27.07 4.93
N VAL A 175 1.65 27.93 5.80
CA VAL A 175 0.20 28.19 5.91
C VAL A 175 -0.48 28.65 4.60
N LEU A 176 0.30 29.13 3.63
CA LEU A 176 -0.18 29.57 2.31
C LEU A 176 -0.14 28.44 1.26
N GLU A 177 0.48 27.30 1.57
CA GLU A 177 0.61 26.18 0.64
C GLU A 177 -0.39 25.07 0.96
N TYR A 178 -1.26 24.78 0.00
CA TYR A 178 -2.16 23.63 0.07
C TYR A 178 -1.36 22.31 0.14
N PRO A 179 -1.54 21.46 1.18
CA PRO A 179 -0.81 20.20 1.33
C PRO A 179 -0.97 19.21 0.17
N ASN A 180 -2.04 19.38 -0.61
CA ASN A 180 -2.41 18.55 -1.75
C ASN A 180 -2.22 19.28 -3.10
N SER A 181 -1.34 20.28 -3.17
CA SER A 181 -1.09 21.00 -4.43
C SER A 181 -0.50 20.08 -5.49
N LEU A 182 -0.95 20.21 -6.75
CA LEU A 182 -0.43 19.42 -7.87
C LEU A 182 1.09 19.57 -8.02
N SER A 183 1.64 20.75 -7.76
CA SER A 183 3.08 21.01 -7.81
C SER A 183 3.87 20.16 -6.80
N LYS A 184 3.36 20.00 -5.57
CA LYS A 184 3.99 19.17 -4.53
C LYS A 184 3.88 17.70 -4.86
N MET A 185 2.68 17.23 -5.24
CA MET A 185 2.46 15.83 -5.62
C MET A 185 3.33 15.43 -6.82
N SER A 186 3.44 16.32 -7.82
CA SER A 186 4.31 16.11 -8.99
C SER A 186 5.79 16.08 -8.61
N SER A 187 6.21 16.97 -7.70
CA SER A 187 7.59 16.99 -7.19
C SER A 187 7.94 15.72 -6.43
N ALA A 188 6.99 15.19 -5.64
CA ALA A 188 7.14 13.92 -4.94
C ALA A 188 7.38 12.75 -5.92
N VAL A 189 6.57 12.64 -6.97
CA VAL A 189 6.76 11.62 -8.02
C VAL A 189 8.11 11.77 -8.70
N MET A 190 8.51 13.00 -9.05
CA MET A 190 9.81 13.25 -9.66
C MET A 190 10.98 12.89 -8.73
N ALA A 191 10.84 13.13 -7.43
CA ALA A 191 11.85 12.76 -6.44
C ALA A 191 12.05 11.23 -6.41
N ILE A 192 10.97 10.45 -6.42
CA ILE A 192 11.07 8.98 -6.47
C ILE A 192 11.67 8.50 -7.80
N HIS A 193 11.27 9.10 -8.91
CA HIS A 193 11.85 8.77 -10.21
C HIS A 193 13.37 9.02 -10.26
N LYS A 194 13.86 10.12 -9.67
CA LYS A 194 15.30 10.43 -9.57
C LYS A 194 16.09 9.40 -8.75
N LEU A 195 15.42 8.63 -7.88
CA LEU A 195 16.04 7.54 -7.12
C LEU A 195 16.13 6.23 -7.92
N GLY A 196 15.67 6.21 -9.17
CA GLY A 196 15.80 5.08 -10.09
C GLY A 196 14.53 4.28 -10.31
N PHE A 197 13.40 4.66 -9.70
CA PHE A 197 12.11 4.05 -10.05
C PHE A 197 11.68 4.45 -11.47
N PRO A 198 11.36 3.49 -12.36
CA PRO A 198 10.74 3.78 -13.64
C PRO A 198 9.43 4.55 -13.48
N ARG A 199 9.18 5.55 -14.33
CA ARG A 199 7.93 6.33 -14.29
C ARG A 199 6.69 5.44 -14.42
N SER A 200 6.77 4.40 -15.24
CA SER A 200 5.70 3.42 -15.43
C SER A 200 5.39 2.58 -14.19
N GLN A 201 6.26 2.56 -13.19
CA GLN A 201 6.06 1.87 -11.91
C GLN A 201 5.55 2.79 -10.80
N ILE A 202 5.36 4.09 -11.03
CA ILE A 202 4.95 5.04 -9.98
C ILE A 202 3.50 5.50 -10.22
N MET A 203 2.60 5.14 -9.30
CA MET A 203 1.24 5.68 -9.26
C MET A 203 1.19 6.88 -8.31
N MET A 204 0.76 8.05 -8.81
CA MET A 204 0.57 9.26 -8.00
C MET A 204 -0.73 9.16 -7.18
N GLY A 205 -0.63 9.30 -5.86
CA GLY A 205 -1.80 9.31 -4.98
C GLY A 205 -2.52 10.67 -4.98
N ILE A 206 -3.78 10.67 -5.41
CA ILE A 206 -4.68 11.85 -5.38
C ILE A 206 -5.71 11.65 -4.26
N PRO A 207 -5.80 12.55 -3.27
CA PRO A 207 -6.69 12.38 -2.13
C PRO A 207 -8.13 12.78 -2.47
N PHE A 208 -9.08 11.88 -2.23
CA PHE A 208 -10.53 12.19 -2.30
C PHE A 208 -11.07 12.59 -0.92
N TYR A 209 -10.29 13.38 -0.19
CA TYR A 209 -10.62 13.97 1.09
C TYR A 209 -9.83 15.28 1.29
N GLY A 210 -10.29 16.11 2.23
CA GLY A 210 -9.58 17.32 2.66
C GLY A 210 -9.17 17.23 4.13
N ARG A 211 -8.09 17.92 4.50
CA ARG A 211 -7.75 18.19 5.90
C ARG A 211 -8.05 19.65 6.21
N TRP A 212 -8.69 19.89 7.34
CA TRP A 212 -8.93 21.23 7.85
C TRP A 212 -8.05 21.51 9.07
N GLY A 213 -7.13 22.47 8.93
CA GLY A 213 -6.42 23.11 10.04
C GLY A 213 -5.25 22.34 10.66
N SER A 214 -4.04 22.92 10.55
CA SER A 214 -3.00 22.79 11.58
C SER A 214 -2.55 24.18 12.03
N THR A 215 -3.48 24.96 12.58
CA THR A 215 -3.09 26.09 13.42
C THR A 215 -2.63 25.51 14.76
N SER A 216 -1.31 25.43 14.95
CA SER A 216 -0.74 25.43 16.29
C SER A 216 -1.09 26.79 16.91
N LEU A 217 -2.21 26.84 17.63
CA LEU A 217 -2.47 27.90 18.58
C LEU A 217 -1.41 27.79 19.68
N LYS A 218 -0.28 28.50 19.49
CA LYS A 218 0.50 28.96 20.63
C LYS A 218 -0.44 29.88 21.42
N ARG A 219 -1.03 29.35 22.50
CA ARG A 219 -1.59 30.22 23.53
C ARG A 219 -0.41 31.02 24.08
N GLY A 220 -0.52 32.35 23.99
CA GLY A 220 0.42 33.30 24.58
C GLY A 220 0.38 33.29 26.09
#